data_AF-A0A4S3J508-F1
#
_entry.id   AF-A0A4S3J508-F1
#
_cell.length_a   1.000
_cell.length_b   1.000
_cell.length_c   1.000
_cell.angle_alpha   90.00
_cell.angle_beta   90.00
_cell.angle_gamma   90.00
#
_symmetry.space_group_name_H-M   'P 1'
#
loop_
_entity.id
_entity.type
_entity.pdbx_description
1 polymer ?
#
loop_
_entity_poly.entity_id
_entity_poly.type
_entity_poly.pdbx_seq_one_letter_code
_entity_poly.pdbx_strand_id
1 'polypeptide(L)'
;MAETVVVGNGGPIPEDNIINRRGGESIYQSCVNLKKRLTELPEFEQHLHEMEDADRLQANTDPVASLWTCLRNGYPLLTIYNASGPDEYLEIDPTKVPEAKRPKAATFKFLQASLQELAFPQQDCFLITDLYGDSTTGFIKVIKMVNRVLDILEMQGQLKRPTDYSTHAPERTVKLTKREHILKELLETERDYVHHLQNLQALKKELEETGALTGDASHQIFLNLNNLLDFAQRFLIRIEQHYALPEEKQNWGELFIQHEEAFRQYEPFIANQMRCDEVCLQEWDKIRAAPRPLDLKQMVAQPATLNGFFVKPFQRLTKYPLMLSELRKQTEDVDLQTDITRAIDSIQSVLDSANDAIDKEHLATAFTELDERVDDWKTLKIDSFGNLLRFGTFTVLKGDNGKDSEREMCTLFALNPLEKFHGPIHYHLPNPYWN
;
A
#
# COMPACT_ATOMS: atom_id res chain seq x y z
N MET A 1 23.49 50.53 33.31
CA MET A 1 22.59 49.41 33.65
C MET A 1 22.26 48.72 32.35
N ALA A 2 22.63 47.45 32.25
CA ALA A 2 22.41 46.61 31.09
C ALA A 2 20.99 46.02 31.16
N GLU A 3 20.23 46.10 30.08
CA GLU A 3 19.08 45.23 29.85
C GLU A 3 19.40 44.35 28.65
N THR A 4 19.58 43.08 28.96
CA THR A 4 19.85 41.96 28.07
C THR A 4 18.58 41.67 27.27
N VAL A 5 18.61 41.91 25.96
CA VAL A 5 17.60 41.40 25.03
C VAL A 5 17.81 39.90 24.88
N VAL A 6 16.93 39.12 25.49
CA VAL A 6 16.88 37.66 25.32
C VAL A 6 16.35 37.39 23.91
N VAL A 7 17.25 37.05 22.99
CA VAL A 7 16.91 36.44 21.71
C VAL A 7 16.35 35.05 22.01
N GLY A 8 15.04 34.90 21.92
CA GLY A 8 14.40 33.59 21.97
C GLY A 8 14.89 32.76 20.80
N ASN A 9 15.65 31.70 21.09
CA ASN A 9 15.95 30.64 20.14
C ASN A 9 14.62 30.02 19.68
N GLY A 10 14.12 30.48 18.53
CA GLY A 10 13.13 29.76 17.75
C GLY A 10 13.78 28.47 17.25
N GLY A 11 13.73 27.41 18.05
CA GLY A 11 13.95 26.06 17.54
C GLY A 11 12.95 25.80 16.40
N PRO A 12 13.33 25.00 15.39
CA PRO A 12 12.46 24.71 14.28
C PRO A 12 11.17 24.09 14.81
N ILE A 13 10.07 24.80 14.62
CA ILE A 13 8.73 24.28 14.80
C ILE A 13 8.62 23.14 13.79
N PRO A 14 8.34 21.89 14.18
CA PRO A 14 8.14 20.82 13.21
C PRO A 14 6.99 21.25 12.31
N GLU A 15 7.29 21.57 11.05
CA GLU A 15 6.25 21.71 10.05
C GLU A 15 5.52 20.38 10.00
N ASP A 16 4.19 20.43 10.15
CA ASP A 16 3.28 19.30 10.15
C ASP A 16 3.30 18.69 8.74
N ASN A 17 4.36 17.93 8.46
CA ASN A 17 4.70 17.41 7.14
C ASN A 17 3.98 16.08 6.98
N ILE A 18 3.03 16.00 6.04
CA ILE A 18 2.23 14.80 5.76
C ILE A 18 3.05 13.52 5.57
N ILE A 19 4.32 13.62 5.18
CA ILE A 19 5.26 12.50 5.05
C ILE A 19 5.59 11.85 6.42
N ASN A 20 5.48 12.62 7.51
CA ASN A 20 5.77 12.23 8.89
C ASN A 20 4.49 12.01 9.71
N ARG A 21 3.30 12.13 9.11
CA ARG A 21 2.03 11.95 9.80
C ARG A 21 1.86 10.46 10.09
N ARG A 22 1.74 10.10 11.37
CA ARG A 22 1.52 8.72 11.78
C ARG A 22 0.19 8.20 11.24
N GLY A 23 0.16 6.94 10.86
CA GLY A 23 -1.00 6.25 10.33
C GLY A 23 -2.15 6.21 11.32
N GLY A 24 -3.37 6.28 10.77
CA GLY A 24 -4.60 6.03 11.53
C GLY A 24 -4.76 4.56 11.94
N GLU A 25 -5.91 4.24 12.51
CA GLU A 25 -6.25 2.88 12.94
C GLU A 25 -6.20 1.87 11.77
N SER A 26 -5.48 0.75 11.94
CA SER A 26 -5.38 -0.27 10.91
C SER A 26 -6.70 -1.00 10.69
N ILE A 27 -6.85 -1.74 9.58
CA ILE A 27 -8.05 -2.54 9.35
C ILE A 27 -8.23 -3.64 10.41
N TYR A 28 -7.14 -4.24 10.90
CA TYR A 28 -7.19 -5.22 11.99
C TYR A 28 -7.70 -4.56 13.28
N GLN A 29 -7.12 -3.42 13.68
CA GLN A 29 -7.56 -2.66 14.85
C GLN A 29 -9.02 -2.24 14.70
N SER A 30 -9.41 -1.78 13.51
CA SER A 30 -10.79 -1.43 13.18
C SER A 30 -11.73 -2.62 13.33
N CYS A 31 -11.33 -3.82 12.90
CA CYS A 31 -12.12 -5.05 13.07
C CYS A 31 -12.22 -5.49 14.53
N VAL A 32 -11.12 -5.43 15.30
CA VAL A 32 -11.12 -5.76 16.73
C VAL A 32 -12.02 -4.82 17.51
N ASN A 33 -11.91 -3.51 17.25
CA ASN A 33 -12.75 -2.49 17.87
C ASN A 33 -14.21 -2.62 17.43
N LEU A 34 -14.47 -2.86 16.15
CA LEU A 34 -15.82 -3.11 15.66
C LEU A 34 -16.41 -4.36 16.31
N LYS A 35 -15.68 -5.48 16.38
CA LYS A 35 -16.14 -6.69 17.10
C LYS A 35 -16.49 -6.37 18.55
N LYS A 36 -15.68 -5.57 19.24
CA LYS A 36 -15.99 -5.11 20.61
C LYS A 36 -17.29 -4.31 20.67
N ARG A 37 -17.47 -3.31 19.79
CA ARG A 37 -18.72 -2.52 19.73
C ARG A 37 -19.94 -3.36 19.40
N LEU A 38 -19.79 -4.36 18.52
CA LEU A 38 -20.84 -5.32 18.20
C LEU A 38 -21.27 -6.16 19.42
N THR A 39 -20.43 -6.33 20.45
CA THR A 39 -20.86 -6.99 21.70
C THR A 39 -21.82 -6.14 22.54
N GLU A 40 -21.87 -4.83 22.29
CA GLU A 40 -22.74 -3.89 23.00
C GLU A 40 -24.14 -3.82 22.34
N LEU A 41 -24.33 -4.43 21.17
CA LEU A 41 -25.60 -4.44 20.47
C LEU A 41 -26.59 -5.45 21.05
N PRO A 42 -27.86 -5.06 21.27
CA PRO A 42 -28.93 -6.00 21.56
C PRO A 42 -29.08 -7.03 20.43
N GLU A 43 -29.37 -8.28 20.78
CA GLU A 43 -29.67 -9.38 19.83
C GLU A 43 -28.54 -9.77 18.86
N PHE A 44 -27.34 -9.19 19.01
CA PHE A 44 -26.18 -9.54 18.19
C PHE A 44 -25.38 -10.74 18.74
N GLU A 45 -25.65 -11.16 19.98
CA GLU A 45 -24.98 -12.28 20.67
C GLU A 45 -25.00 -13.60 19.87
N GLN A 46 -26.10 -13.89 19.17
CA GLN A 46 -26.21 -15.09 18.35
C GLN A 46 -25.19 -15.10 17.19
N HIS A 47 -25.05 -13.97 16.48
CA HIS A 47 -24.10 -13.85 15.36
C HIS A 47 -22.65 -13.95 15.83
N LEU A 48 -22.35 -13.49 17.04
CA LEU A 48 -21.03 -13.64 17.64
C LEU A 48 -20.72 -15.09 18.00
N HIS A 49 -21.69 -15.82 18.57
CA HIS A 49 -21.53 -17.25 18.84
C HIS A 49 -21.35 -18.06 17.55
N GLU A 50 -22.15 -17.82 16.52
CA GLU A 50 -22.01 -18.48 15.22
C GLU A 50 -20.64 -18.22 14.59
N MET A 51 -20.12 -17.00 14.72
CA MET A 51 -18.79 -16.63 14.26
C MET A 51 -17.69 -17.36 15.07
N GLU A 52 -17.79 -17.40 16.40
CA GLU A 52 -16.83 -18.10 17.26
C GLU A 52 -16.83 -19.62 17.02
N ASP A 53 -18.00 -20.22 16.77
CA ASP A 53 -18.11 -21.64 16.44
C ASP A 53 -17.51 -21.95 15.07
N ALA A 54 -17.75 -21.09 14.07
CA ALA A 54 -17.12 -21.20 12.76
C ALA A 54 -15.59 -21.08 12.85
N ASP A 55 -15.10 -20.14 13.66
CA ASP A 55 -13.67 -19.95 13.90
C ASP A 55 -13.04 -21.20 14.54
N ARG A 56 -13.69 -21.79 15.55
CA ARG A 56 -13.24 -23.05 16.18
C ARG A 56 -13.19 -24.20 15.18
N LEU A 57 -14.21 -24.35 14.34
CA LEU A 57 -14.29 -25.41 13.34
C LEU A 57 -13.22 -25.30 12.26
N GLN A 58 -12.87 -24.07 11.88
CA GLN A 58 -11.88 -23.79 10.84
C GLN A 58 -10.46 -23.58 11.40
N ALA A 59 -10.29 -23.67 12.72
CA ALA A 59 -9.08 -23.24 13.43
C ALA A 59 -8.64 -21.82 13.02
N ASN A 60 -9.61 -20.96 12.70
CA ASN A 60 -9.37 -19.58 12.28
C ASN A 60 -9.13 -18.70 13.51
N THR A 61 -8.03 -17.98 13.50
CA THR A 61 -7.67 -17.01 14.56
C THR A 61 -7.64 -15.57 14.04
N ASP A 62 -8.00 -15.36 12.77
CA ASP A 62 -7.97 -14.08 12.08
C ASP A 62 -9.26 -13.28 12.32
N PRO A 63 -9.25 -12.25 13.19
CA PRO A 63 -10.47 -11.48 13.49
C PRO A 63 -10.98 -10.67 12.29
N VAL A 64 -10.12 -10.36 11.30
CA VAL A 64 -10.54 -9.70 10.06
C VAL A 64 -11.33 -10.68 9.21
N ALA A 65 -10.81 -11.90 9.01
CA ALA A 65 -11.49 -12.95 8.26
C ALA A 65 -12.78 -13.40 8.95
N SER A 66 -12.79 -13.53 10.28
CA SER A 66 -13.97 -13.87 11.07
C SER A 66 -15.06 -12.83 10.88
N LEU A 67 -14.73 -11.55 11.07
CA LEU A 67 -15.69 -10.46 10.94
C LEU A 67 -16.17 -10.29 9.50
N TRP A 68 -15.28 -10.43 8.51
CA TRP A 68 -15.64 -10.36 7.10
C TRP A 68 -16.61 -11.48 6.72
N THR A 69 -16.33 -12.71 7.15
CA THR A 69 -17.20 -13.87 6.90
C THR A 69 -18.55 -13.70 7.60
N CYS A 70 -18.56 -13.22 8.85
CA CYS A 70 -19.78 -12.88 9.58
C CYS A 70 -20.63 -11.89 8.77
N LEU A 71 -20.08 -10.74 8.37
CA LEU A 71 -20.81 -9.72 7.62
C LEU A 71 -21.26 -10.20 6.23
N ARG A 72 -20.50 -11.09 5.56
CA ARG A 72 -20.86 -11.71 4.28
C ARG A 72 -22.12 -12.59 4.37
N ASN A 73 -22.50 -13.08 5.55
CA ASN A 73 -23.76 -13.80 5.76
C ASN A 73 -24.99 -12.89 5.60
N GLY A 74 -24.82 -11.57 5.61
CA GLY A 74 -25.87 -10.59 5.33
C GLY A 74 -26.84 -10.36 6.49
N TYR A 75 -27.23 -11.40 7.23
CA TYR A 75 -28.11 -11.27 8.41
C TYR A 75 -27.55 -10.41 9.53
N PRO A 76 -26.25 -10.46 9.88
CA PRO A 76 -25.70 -9.57 10.89
C PRO A 76 -25.93 -8.08 10.57
N LEU A 77 -25.89 -7.70 9.30
CA LEU A 77 -26.16 -6.32 8.87
C LEU A 77 -27.61 -5.92 9.14
N LEU A 78 -28.57 -6.84 8.94
CA LEU A 78 -29.97 -6.59 9.27
C LEU A 78 -30.16 -6.38 10.77
N THR A 79 -29.53 -7.23 11.60
CA THR A 79 -29.56 -7.09 13.07
C THR A 79 -29.00 -5.74 13.52
N ILE A 80 -27.86 -5.33 12.95
CA ILE A 80 -27.23 -4.04 13.25
C ILE A 80 -28.19 -2.88 12.93
N TYR A 81 -28.85 -2.92 11.76
CA TYR A 81 -29.82 -1.89 11.40
C TYR A 81 -31.07 -1.94 12.29
N ASN A 82 -31.62 -3.12 12.55
CA ASN A 82 -32.83 -3.30 13.35
C ASN A 82 -32.66 -2.85 14.81
N ALA A 83 -31.42 -2.84 15.31
CA ALA A 83 -31.09 -2.26 16.61
C ALA A 83 -31.39 -0.75 16.69
N SER A 84 -31.54 -0.05 15.54
CA SER A 84 -31.99 1.34 15.48
C SER A 84 -33.44 1.56 15.92
N GLY A 85 -34.22 0.48 16.04
CA GLY A 85 -35.66 0.54 16.27
C GLY A 85 -36.41 1.20 15.11
N PRO A 86 -36.21 0.74 13.86
CA PRO A 86 -36.91 1.31 12.70
C PRO A 86 -38.41 1.00 12.76
N ASP A 87 -39.23 1.84 12.09
CA ASP A 87 -40.68 1.60 11.95
C ASP A 87 -40.97 0.28 11.22
N GLU A 88 -40.12 -0.10 10.27
CA GLU A 88 -40.15 -1.38 9.57
C GLU A 88 -38.85 -2.15 9.80
N TYR A 89 -38.95 -3.31 10.45
CA TYR A 89 -37.81 -4.21 10.68
C TYR A 89 -37.38 -4.89 9.38
N LEU A 90 -36.07 -4.92 9.14
CA LEU A 90 -35.53 -5.62 7.99
C LEU A 90 -35.47 -7.11 8.25
N GLU A 91 -36.18 -7.86 7.40
CA GLU A 91 -36.15 -9.32 7.37
C GLU A 91 -36.09 -9.86 5.94
N ILE A 92 -35.63 -11.10 5.78
CA ILE A 92 -35.66 -11.81 4.48
C ILE A 92 -36.75 -12.86 4.53
N ASP A 93 -37.73 -12.72 3.62
CA ASP A 93 -38.79 -13.71 3.44
C ASP A 93 -38.20 -14.97 2.78
N PRO A 94 -38.10 -16.09 3.52
CA PRO A 94 -37.48 -17.31 3.03
C PRO A 94 -38.28 -17.99 1.93
N THR A 95 -39.57 -17.64 1.77
CA THR A 95 -40.45 -18.16 0.71
C THR A 95 -40.25 -17.45 -0.62
N LYS A 96 -39.81 -16.19 -0.59
CA LYS A 96 -39.62 -15.36 -1.79
C LYS A 96 -38.19 -15.37 -2.31
N VAL A 97 -37.20 -15.58 -1.42
CA VAL A 97 -35.79 -15.53 -1.79
C VAL A 97 -35.14 -16.91 -1.64
N PRO A 98 -34.60 -17.48 -2.74
CA PRO A 98 -33.83 -18.72 -2.69
C PRO A 98 -32.65 -18.60 -1.72
N GLU A 99 -32.37 -19.66 -0.97
CA GLU A 99 -31.35 -19.70 0.09
C GLU A 99 -29.98 -19.13 -0.35
N ALA A 100 -29.49 -19.56 -1.51
CA ALA A 100 -28.22 -19.10 -2.07
C ALA A 100 -28.15 -17.58 -2.36
N LYS A 101 -29.30 -16.90 -2.47
CA LYS A 101 -29.39 -15.46 -2.73
C LYS A 101 -29.71 -14.64 -1.47
N ARG A 102 -30.07 -15.29 -0.36
CA ARG A 102 -30.50 -14.60 0.87
C ARG A 102 -29.42 -13.67 1.45
N PRO A 103 -28.13 -14.05 1.53
CA PRO A 103 -27.11 -13.16 2.06
C PRO A 103 -27.01 -11.85 1.28
N LYS A 104 -26.92 -11.93 -0.05
CA LYS A 104 -26.86 -10.75 -0.92
C LYS A 104 -28.13 -9.91 -0.85
N ALA A 105 -29.29 -10.55 -0.74
CA ALA A 105 -30.56 -9.84 -0.56
C ALA A 105 -30.63 -9.10 0.78
N ALA A 106 -30.12 -9.70 1.87
CA ALA A 106 -30.01 -9.07 3.18
C ALA A 106 -29.08 -7.85 3.14
N THR A 107 -27.89 -8.00 2.57
CA THR A 107 -26.97 -6.85 2.39
C THR A 107 -27.61 -5.74 1.56
N PHE A 108 -28.32 -6.09 0.48
CA PHE A 108 -29.01 -5.08 -0.34
C PHE A 108 -30.09 -4.33 0.43
N LYS A 109 -30.91 -5.03 1.23
CA LYS A 109 -31.91 -4.39 2.11
C LYS A 109 -31.25 -3.45 3.12
N PHE A 110 -30.16 -3.87 3.76
CA PHE A 110 -29.39 -3.03 4.67
C PHE A 110 -28.92 -1.73 4.00
N LEU A 111 -28.33 -1.83 2.80
CA LEU A 111 -27.85 -0.67 2.05
C LEU A 111 -29.01 0.27 1.68
N GLN A 112 -30.12 -0.27 1.20
CA GLN A 112 -31.29 0.51 0.83
C GLN A 112 -31.86 1.27 2.05
N ALA A 113 -32.03 0.59 3.18
CA ALA A 113 -32.57 1.20 4.38
C ALA A 113 -31.62 2.24 4.98
N SER A 114 -30.31 2.00 4.94
CA SER A 114 -29.30 2.98 5.39
C SER A 114 -29.32 4.26 4.54
N LEU A 115 -29.58 4.15 3.24
CA LEU A 115 -29.72 5.30 2.34
C LEU A 115 -31.03 6.08 2.59
N GLN A 116 -32.14 5.36 2.78
CA GLN A 116 -33.48 5.95 2.85
C GLN A 116 -33.81 6.50 4.24
N GLU A 117 -33.57 5.72 5.29
CA GLU A 117 -34.03 6.02 6.64
C GLU A 117 -32.94 6.68 7.49
N LEU A 118 -31.68 6.21 7.38
CA LEU A 118 -30.55 6.80 8.09
C LEU A 118 -29.89 7.97 7.33
N ALA A 119 -30.44 8.34 6.17
CA ALA A 119 -29.99 9.45 5.31
C ALA A 119 -28.49 9.42 4.99
N PHE A 120 -27.90 8.23 4.78
CA PHE A 120 -26.50 8.13 4.38
C PHE A 120 -26.27 8.75 2.99
N PRO A 121 -25.23 9.59 2.82
CA PRO A 121 -24.80 10.02 1.49
C PRO A 121 -24.40 8.80 0.65
N GLN A 122 -24.87 8.73 -0.60
CA GLN A 122 -24.62 7.57 -1.47
C GLN A 122 -23.13 7.28 -1.67
N GLN A 123 -22.29 8.32 -1.68
CA GLN A 123 -20.83 8.22 -1.80
C GLN A 123 -20.14 7.56 -0.58
N ASP A 124 -20.79 7.55 0.58
CA ASP A 124 -20.27 6.97 1.83
C ASP A 124 -20.70 5.50 2.00
N CYS A 125 -21.59 4.99 1.13
CA CYS A 125 -22.05 3.62 1.15
C CYS A 125 -21.09 2.68 0.41
N PHE A 126 -20.93 1.47 0.94
CA PHE A 126 -20.20 0.41 0.23
C PHE A 126 -21.09 -0.25 -0.84
N LEU A 127 -20.46 -0.82 -1.87
CA LEU A 127 -21.13 -1.61 -2.91
C LEU A 127 -21.22 -3.08 -2.52
N ILE A 128 -22.20 -3.83 -3.06
CA ILE A 128 -22.27 -5.29 -2.83
C ILE A 128 -20.93 -5.99 -3.16
N THR A 129 -20.23 -5.54 -4.20
CA THR A 129 -18.90 -6.06 -4.58
C THR A 129 -17.81 -5.74 -3.57
N ASP A 130 -17.95 -4.70 -2.76
CA ASP A 130 -16.98 -4.35 -1.71
C ASP A 130 -17.01 -5.37 -0.55
N LEU A 131 -18.18 -5.96 -0.23
CA LEU A 131 -18.32 -6.99 0.82
C LEU A 131 -18.08 -8.41 0.29
N TYR A 132 -18.62 -8.72 -0.90
CA TYR A 132 -18.56 -10.07 -1.48
C TYR A 132 -17.36 -10.30 -2.39
N GLY A 133 -16.59 -9.25 -2.73
CA GLY A 133 -15.30 -9.37 -3.39
C GLY A 133 -14.17 -9.61 -2.38
N ASP A 134 -12.95 -9.70 -2.90
CA ASP A 134 -11.75 -10.01 -2.10
C ASP A 134 -10.84 -8.79 -1.89
N SER A 135 -11.34 -7.57 -2.11
CA SER A 135 -10.55 -6.35 -1.91
C SER A 135 -10.63 -5.86 -0.46
N THR A 136 -9.48 -5.74 0.20
CA THR A 136 -9.39 -5.17 1.56
C THR A 136 -9.87 -3.71 1.60
N THR A 137 -9.63 -2.95 0.53
CA THR A 137 -10.14 -1.58 0.36
C THR A 137 -11.67 -1.53 0.35
N GLY A 138 -12.31 -2.50 -0.31
CA GLY A 138 -13.77 -2.67 -0.26
C GLY A 138 -14.24 -2.93 1.16
N PHE A 139 -13.59 -3.86 1.88
CA PHE A 139 -13.97 -4.19 3.24
C PHE A 139 -13.79 -3.03 4.24
N ILE A 140 -12.77 -2.18 4.06
CA ILE A 140 -12.63 -0.94 4.86
C ILE A 140 -13.87 -0.05 4.73
N LYS A 141 -14.48 0.06 3.55
CA LYS A 141 -15.73 0.83 3.38
C LYS A 141 -16.89 0.19 4.15
N VAL A 142 -16.98 -1.15 4.14
CA VAL A 142 -17.97 -1.88 4.94
C VAL A 142 -17.81 -1.55 6.42
N ILE A 143 -16.59 -1.67 6.95
CA ILE A 143 -16.28 -1.37 8.36
C ILE A 143 -16.63 0.07 8.72
N LYS A 144 -16.28 1.04 7.85
CA LYS A 144 -16.60 2.46 8.05
C LYS A 144 -18.11 2.71 8.11
N MET A 145 -18.87 2.12 7.17
CA MET A 145 -20.32 2.28 7.13
C MET A 145 -20.98 1.65 8.36
N VAL A 146 -20.57 0.43 8.74
CA VAL A 146 -21.09 -0.25 9.93
C VAL A 146 -20.78 0.56 11.19
N ASN A 147 -19.54 1.03 11.38
CA ASN A 147 -19.20 1.88 12.52
C ASN A 147 -20.05 3.14 12.58
N ARG A 148 -20.32 3.78 11.44
CA ARG A 148 -21.17 4.97 11.39
C ARG A 148 -22.62 4.68 11.78
N VAL A 149 -23.14 3.50 11.45
CA VAL A 149 -24.46 3.06 11.97
C VAL A 149 -24.38 2.89 13.48
N LEU A 150 -23.33 2.24 14.01
CA LEU A 150 -23.15 2.08 15.46
C LEU A 150 -23.00 3.42 16.18
N ASP A 151 -22.37 4.42 15.57
CA ASP A 151 -22.26 5.78 16.12
C ASP A 151 -23.65 6.43 16.25
N ILE A 152 -24.55 6.23 15.28
CA ILE A 152 -25.93 6.70 15.35
C ILE A 152 -26.68 6.01 16.50
N LEU A 153 -26.55 4.68 16.63
CA LEU A 153 -27.15 3.91 17.72
C LEU A 153 -26.63 4.35 19.09
N GLU A 154 -25.33 4.66 19.18
CA GLU A 154 -24.70 5.17 20.39
C GLU A 154 -25.27 6.54 20.78
N MET A 155 -25.42 7.45 19.81
CA MET A 155 -26.06 8.75 20.00
C MET A 155 -27.53 8.61 20.39
N GLN A 156 -28.22 7.58 19.90
CA GLN A 156 -29.60 7.25 20.27
C GLN A 156 -29.72 6.53 21.63
N GLY A 157 -28.59 6.18 22.26
CA GLY A 157 -28.56 5.50 23.56
C GLY A 157 -29.00 4.03 23.50
N GLN A 158 -28.93 3.39 22.34
CA GLN A 158 -29.40 2.02 22.09
C GLN A 158 -28.32 0.95 22.28
N LEU A 159 -27.05 1.34 22.44
CA LEU A 159 -25.97 0.42 22.80
C LEU A 159 -25.99 0.14 24.30
N LYS A 160 -25.88 -1.14 24.69
CA LYS A 160 -25.68 -1.55 26.08
C LYS A 160 -24.28 -1.10 26.49
N ARG A 161 -24.17 0.05 27.16
CA ARG A 161 -22.92 0.42 27.83
C ARG A 161 -22.60 -0.69 28.83
N PRO A 162 -21.41 -1.32 28.78
CA PRO A 162 -20.96 -2.13 29.88
C PRO A 162 -21.00 -1.25 31.12
N THR A 163 -21.67 -1.69 32.18
CA THR A 163 -21.46 -1.11 33.51
C THR A 163 -19.96 -1.00 33.74
N ASP A 164 -19.47 0.20 34.05
CA ASP A 164 -18.05 0.50 34.27
C ASP A 164 -17.42 -0.48 35.27
N TYR A 165 -16.94 -1.62 34.78
CA TYR A 165 -15.79 -2.25 35.36
C TYR A 165 -14.62 -1.47 34.79
N SER A 166 -14.23 -0.40 35.50
CA SER A 166 -12.92 0.19 35.38
C SER A 166 -11.88 -0.90 35.66
N THR A 167 -11.51 -1.67 34.63
CA THR A 167 -10.19 -2.26 34.53
C THR A 167 -9.23 -1.12 34.19
N HIS A 168 -8.96 -0.26 35.17
CA HIS A 168 -7.62 0.29 35.30
C HIS A 168 -6.71 -0.90 35.62
N ALA A 169 -6.34 -1.67 34.59
CA ALA A 169 -5.10 -2.39 34.63
C ALA A 169 -4.03 -1.32 34.92
N PRO A 170 -3.24 -1.44 35.98
CA PRO A 170 -2.18 -0.48 36.22
C PRO A 170 -1.29 -0.51 34.98
N GLU A 171 -1.16 0.63 34.29
CA GLU A 171 -0.06 0.90 33.37
C GLU A 171 1.22 0.80 34.19
N ARG A 172 1.67 -0.42 34.43
CA ARG A 172 3.05 -0.70 34.75
C ARG A 172 3.77 -0.31 33.47
N THR A 173 4.51 0.79 33.52
CA THR A 173 5.54 1.11 32.55
C THR A 173 6.61 0.00 32.63
N VAL A 174 6.27 -1.19 32.11
CA VAL A 174 7.23 -2.25 31.89
C VAL A 174 8.14 -1.71 30.81
N LYS A 175 9.42 -1.55 31.13
CA LYS A 175 10.42 -1.21 30.14
C LYS A 175 10.38 -2.32 29.09
N LEU A 176 9.94 -1.99 27.88
CA LEU A 176 9.92 -2.93 26.77
C LEU A 176 11.33 -3.48 26.59
N THR A 177 11.44 -4.80 26.45
CA THR A 177 12.65 -5.47 26.04
C THR A 177 13.07 -4.97 24.66
N LYS A 178 14.34 -5.18 24.29
CA LYS A 178 14.84 -4.80 22.96
C LYS A 178 14.06 -5.49 21.84
N ARG A 179 13.68 -6.75 22.04
CA ARG A 179 12.83 -7.52 21.11
C ARG A 179 11.46 -6.85 20.94
N GLU A 180 10.78 -6.53 22.04
CA GLU A 180 9.48 -5.87 21.99
C GLU A 180 9.56 -4.47 21.35
N HIS A 181 10.65 -3.73 21.56
CA HIS A 181 10.89 -2.46 20.87
C HIS A 181 10.99 -2.63 19.36
N ILE A 182 11.78 -3.60 18.87
CA ILE A 182 11.93 -3.88 17.42
C ILE A 182 10.58 -4.27 16.81
N LEU A 183 9.83 -5.15 17.48
CA LEU A 183 8.53 -5.61 16.98
C LEU A 183 7.47 -4.50 17.00
N LYS A 184 7.48 -3.67 18.05
CA LYS A 184 6.61 -2.49 18.12
C LYS A 184 6.95 -1.49 17.02
N GLU A 185 8.23 -1.22 16.78
CA GLU A 185 8.67 -0.35 15.69
C GLU A 185 8.28 -0.93 14.33
N LEU A 186 8.46 -2.25 14.10
CA LEU A 186 8.04 -2.93 12.87
C LEU A 186 6.57 -2.68 12.60
N LEU A 187 5.74 -2.86 13.62
CA LEU A 187 4.30 -2.68 13.55
C LEU A 187 3.89 -1.21 13.31
N GLU A 188 4.40 -0.28 14.10
CA GLU A 188 4.07 1.15 13.98
C GLU A 188 4.49 1.69 12.62
N THR A 189 5.71 1.37 12.18
CA THR A 189 6.21 1.81 10.87
C THR A 189 5.50 1.13 9.70
N GLU A 190 4.97 -0.09 9.87
CA GLU A 190 4.13 -0.74 8.85
C GLU A 190 2.78 -0.04 8.71
N ARG A 191 2.15 0.35 9.83
CA ARG A 191 0.90 1.13 9.81
C ARG A 191 1.08 2.46 9.12
N ASP A 192 2.17 3.17 9.44
CA ASP A 192 2.52 4.43 8.80
C ASP A 192 2.73 4.24 7.29
N TYR A 193 3.43 3.18 6.88
CA TYR A 193 3.65 2.85 5.48
C TYR A 193 2.35 2.58 4.73
N VAL A 194 1.48 1.72 5.26
CA VAL A 194 0.17 1.42 4.65
C VAL A 194 -0.69 2.68 4.54
N HIS A 195 -0.66 3.55 5.55
CA HIS A 195 -1.37 4.82 5.51
C HIS A 195 -0.86 5.74 4.39
N HIS A 196 0.46 5.84 4.20
CA HIS A 196 1.02 6.61 3.09
C HIS A 196 0.58 6.07 1.72
N LEU A 197 0.50 4.75 1.55
CA LEU A 197 -0.02 4.14 0.32
C LEU A 197 -1.51 4.41 0.12
N GLN A 198 -2.32 4.40 1.18
CA GLN A 198 -3.74 4.79 1.12
C GLN A 198 -3.89 6.24 0.66
N ASN A 199 -3.03 7.14 1.13
CA ASN A 199 -3.03 8.54 0.71
C ASN A 199 -2.68 8.68 -0.79
N LEU A 200 -1.72 7.89 -1.31
CA LEU A 200 -1.45 7.81 -2.74
C LEU A 200 -2.67 7.30 -3.54
N GLN A 201 -3.36 6.28 -3.06
CA GLN A 201 -4.57 5.75 -3.71
C GLN A 201 -5.70 6.79 -3.72
N ALA A 202 -5.88 7.51 -2.61
CA ALA A 202 -6.85 8.59 -2.52
C ALA A 202 -6.53 9.71 -3.53
N LEU A 203 -5.25 10.09 -3.65
CA LEU A 203 -4.80 11.05 -4.65
C LEU A 203 -5.06 10.57 -6.08
N LYS A 204 -4.72 9.31 -6.40
CA LYS A 204 -5.02 8.70 -7.70
C LYS A 204 -6.50 8.84 -8.04
N LYS A 205 -7.36 8.42 -7.11
CA LYS A 205 -8.82 8.45 -7.29
C LYS A 205 -9.32 9.87 -7.54
N GLU A 206 -8.87 10.85 -6.76
CA GLU A 206 -9.24 12.26 -6.94
C GLU A 206 -8.84 12.79 -8.33
N LEU A 207 -7.62 12.47 -8.79
CA LEU A 207 -7.12 12.92 -10.09
C LEU A 207 -7.88 12.30 -11.27
N GLU A 208 -8.34 11.06 -11.12
CA GLU A 208 -9.18 10.38 -12.11
C GLU A 208 -10.61 10.93 -12.12
N GLU A 209 -11.22 11.15 -10.95
CA GLU A 209 -12.60 11.65 -10.83
C GLU A 209 -12.74 13.11 -11.28
N THR A 210 -11.72 13.94 -11.04
CA THR A 210 -11.68 15.33 -11.50
C THR A 210 -11.31 15.46 -12.99
N GLY A 211 -10.91 14.38 -13.64
CA GLY A 211 -10.41 14.38 -15.02
C GLY A 211 -9.07 15.11 -15.19
N ALA A 212 -8.33 15.33 -14.10
CA ALA A 212 -7.01 15.97 -14.14
C ALA A 212 -5.97 15.09 -14.82
N LEU A 213 -6.09 13.76 -14.65
CA LEU A 213 -5.29 12.76 -15.36
C LEU A 213 -6.16 11.89 -16.25
N THR A 214 -5.66 11.58 -17.45
CA THR A 214 -6.27 10.58 -18.34
C THR A 214 -5.93 9.17 -17.85
N GLY A 215 -6.67 8.16 -18.30
CA GLY A 215 -6.43 6.76 -17.89
C GLY A 215 -5.00 6.27 -18.20
N ASP A 216 -4.41 6.77 -19.29
CA ASP A 216 -3.03 6.43 -19.67
C ASP A 216 -2.00 7.09 -18.75
N ALA A 217 -2.06 8.41 -18.54
CA ALA A 217 -1.16 9.12 -17.63
C ALA A 217 -1.31 8.62 -16.18
N SER A 218 -2.54 8.36 -15.72
CA SER A 218 -2.81 7.74 -14.42
C SER A 218 -2.16 6.36 -14.31
N HIS A 219 -2.25 5.53 -15.36
CA HIS A 219 -1.61 4.22 -15.37
C HIS A 219 -0.09 4.31 -15.36
N GLN A 220 0.51 5.24 -16.11
CA GLN A 220 1.96 5.45 -16.12
C GLN A 220 2.50 5.96 -14.78
N ILE A 221 1.73 6.79 -14.05
CA ILE A 221 2.12 7.32 -12.74
C ILE A 221 1.94 6.27 -11.63
N PHE A 222 0.76 5.66 -11.53
CA PHE A 222 0.39 4.84 -10.38
C PHE A 222 0.54 3.33 -10.62
N LEU A 223 0.67 2.89 -11.87
CA LEU A 223 0.87 1.50 -12.29
C LEU A 223 0.04 0.48 -11.49
N ASN A 224 0.70 -0.35 -10.67
CA ASN A 224 0.12 -1.42 -9.87
C ASN A 224 -0.11 -1.02 -8.40
N LEU A 225 -0.22 0.28 -8.08
CA LEU A 225 -0.42 0.80 -6.72
C LEU A 225 -1.52 0.06 -5.95
N ASN A 226 -2.64 -0.26 -6.61
CA ASN A 226 -3.76 -0.95 -5.96
C ASN A 226 -3.38 -2.37 -5.50
N ASN A 227 -2.59 -3.10 -6.29
CA ASN A 227 -2.12 -4.44 -5.93
C ASN A 227 -1.09 -4.36 -4.81
N LEU A 228 -0.17 -3.39 -4.89
CA LEU A 228 0.82 -3.14 -3.84
C LEU A 228 0.16 -2.76 -2.51
N LEU A 229 -0.85 -1.89 -2.54
CA LEU A 229 -1.59 -1.48 -1.36
C LEU A 229 -2.41 -2.63 -0.76
N ASP A 230 -3.10 -3.42 -1.58
CA ASP A 230 -3.85 -4.59 -1.08
C ASP A 230 -2.90 -5.60 -0.43
N PHE A 231 -1.73 -5.85 -1.03
CA PHE A 231 -0.68 -6.65 -0.40
C PHE A 231 -0.24 -6.05 0.93
N ALA A 232 0.13 -4.77 0.97
CA ALA A 232 0.62 -4.11 2.18
C ALA A 232 -0.44 -4.13 3.30
N GLN A 233 -1.73 -3.96 2.98
CA GLN A 233 -2.83 -4.08 3.94
C GLN A 233 -2.97 -5.50 4.48
N ARG A 234 -2.92 -6.52 3.61
CA ARG A 234 -2.96 -7.93 4.02
C ARG A 234 -1.75 -8.30 4.87
N PHE A 235 -0.56 -7.84 4.48
CA PHE A 235 0.66 -8.11 5.20
C PHE A 235 0.65 -7.46 6.60
N LEU A 236 0.18 -6.20 6.71
CA LEU A 236 -0.05 -5.55 7.99
C LEU A 236 -1.04 -6.33 8.88
N ILE A 237 -2.15 -6.82 8.32
CA ILE A 237 -3.08 -7.68 9.06
C ILE A 237 -2.36 -8.90 9.65
N ARG A 238 -1.51 -9.56 8.84
CA ARG A 238 -0.75 -10.74 9.28
C ARG A 238 0.30 -10.39 10.34
N ILE A 239 0.97 -9.25 10.22
CA ILE A 239 1.88 -8.74 11.27
C ILE A 239 1.12 -8.52 12.57
N GLU A 240 -0.06 -7.92 12.53
CA GLU A 240 -0.86 -7.63 13.74
C GLU A 240 -1.39 -8.88 14.41
N GLN A 241 -1.86 -9.86 13.63
CA GLN A 241 -2.24 -11.18 14.12
C GLN A 241 -1.07 -11.88 14.80
N HIS A 242 0.08 -11.90 14.14
CA HIS A 242 1.26 -12.57 14.64
C HIS A 242 1.79 -11.90 15.91
N TYR A 243 1.76 -10.57 15.95
CA TYR A 243 2.08 -9.78 17.15
C TYR A 243 1.15 -10.06 18.33
N ALA A 244 -0.12 -10.37 18.07
CA ALA A 244 -1.10 -10.70 19.10
C ALA A 244 -0.96 -12.13 19.67
N LEU A 245 -0.18 -13.01 19.03
CA LEU A 245 0.09 -14.34 19.56
C LEU A 245 1.01 -14.27 20.79
N PRO A 246 0.93 -15.26 21.72
CA PRO A 246 1.92 -15.43 22.78
C PRO A 246 3.34 -15.50 22.20
N GLU A 247 4.31 -14.90 22.88
CA GLU A 247 5.70 -14.75 22.39
C GLU A 247 6.32 -16.08 21.95
N GLU A 248 6.00 -17.17 22.66
CA GLU A 248 6.53 -18.51 22.41
C GLU A 248 6.00 -19.12 21.10
N LYS A 249 4.92 -18.58 20.53
CA LYS A 249 4.32 -19.01 19.28
C LYS A 249 4.69 -18.11 18.10
N GLN A 250 5.45 -17.04 18.33
CA GLN A 250 5.80 -16.07 17.30
C GLN A 250 7.04 -16.50 16.50
N ASN A 251 6.83 -17.10 15.33
CA ASN A 251 7.89 -17.29 14.33
C ASN A 251 7.83 -16.18 13.26
N TRP A 252 8.56 -15.09 13.51
CA TRP A 252 8.59 -13.95 12.59
C TRP A 252 9.31 -14.26 11.27
N GLY A 253 10.24 -15.22 11.23
CA GLY A 253 10.89 -15.62 9.98
C GLY A 253 9.90 -16.28 9.02
N GLU A 254 9.18 -17.29 9.50
CA GLU A 254 8.18 -18.01 8.73
C GLU A 254 7.08 -17.08 8.20
N LEU A 255 6.65 -16.09 8.99
CA LEU A 255 5.68 -15.08 8.55
C LEU A 255 6.11 -14.39 7.24
N PHE A 256 7.38 -13.98 7.13
CA PHE A 256 7.88 -13.31 5.92
C PHE A 256 8.07 -14.30 4.77
N ILE A 257 8.58 -15.51 5.04
CA ILE A 257 8.78 -16.56 4.02
C ILE A 257 7.46 -16.92 3.35
N GLN A 258 6.37 -17.07 4.11
CA GLN A 258 5.04 -17.38 3.57
C GLN A 258 4.51 -16.32 2.60
N HIS A 259 5.05 -15.11 2.64
CA HIS A 259 4.63 -13.98 1.80
C HIS A 259 5.65 -13.60 0.73
N GLU A 260 6.73 -14.38 0.55
CA GLU A 260 7.81 -14.13 -0.44
C GLU A 260 7.26 -13.78 -1.83
N GLU A 261 6.40 -14.64 -2.38
CA GLU A 261 5.87 -14.44 -3.73
C GLU A 261 5.02 -13.16 -3.84
N ALA A 262 4.36 -12.78 -2.75
CA ALA A 262 3.54 -11.57 -2.71
C ALA A 262 4.40 -10.30 -2.59
N PHE A 263 5.62 -10.37 -2.05
CA PHE A 263 6.58 -9.26 -2.09
C PHE A 263 7.03 -8.91 -3.50
N ARG A 264 6.90 -9.82 -4.49
CA ARG A 264 7.20 -9.50 -5.89
C ARG A 264 6.31 -8.38 -6.47
N GLN A 265 5.19 -8.04 -5.82
CA GLN A 265 4.38 -6.87 -6.22
C GLN A 265 5.13 -5.54 -6.13
N TYR A 266 6.24 -5.48 -5.40
CA TYR A 266 7.11 -4.30 -5.32
C TYR A 266 7.92 -4.08 -6.60
N GLU A 267 8.36 -5.14 -7.28
CA GLU A 267 9.25 -5.07 -8.46
C GLU A 267 8.73 -4.12 -9.56
N PRO A 268 7.52 -4.30 -10.12
CA PRO A 268 7.01 -3.43 -11.18
C PRO A 268 6.77 -2.00 -10.71
N PHE A 269 6.38 -1.80 -9.43
CA PHE A 269 6.13 -0.46 -8.89
C PHE A 269 7.44 0.33 -8.77
N ILE A 270 8.50 -0.32 -8.28
CA ILE A 270 9.82 0.28 -8.10
C ILE A 270 10.50 0.56 -9.44
N ALA A 271 10.42 -0.38 -10.40
CA ALA A 271 10.99 -0.20 -11.74
C ALA A 271 10.42 1.05 -12.44
N ASN A 272 9.11 1.27 -12.30
CA ASN A 272 8.39 2.39 -12.90
C ASN A 272 8.72 3.77 -12.30
N GLN A 273 9.60 3.87 -11.30
CA GLN A 273 9.90 5.13 -10.61
C GLN A 273 10.33 6.26 -11.57
N MET A 274 11.20 5.96 -12.53
CA MET A 274 11.69 6.95 -13.50
C MET A 274 10.57 7.46 -14.42
N ARG A 275 9.78 6.55 -14.98
CA ARG A 275 8.63 6.91 -15.84
C ARG A 275 7.59 7.68 -15.04
N CYS A 276 7.31 7.25 -13.81
CA CYS A 276 6.41 7.95 -12.89
C CYS A 276 6.88 9.40 -12.67
N ASP A 277 8.16 9.61 -12.39
CA ASP A 277 8.72 10.94 -12.14
C ASP A 277 8.64 11.85 -13.37
N GLU A 278 8.95 11.33 -14.56
CA GLU A 278 8.85 12.08 -15.81
C GLU A 278 7.40 12.49 -16.11
N VAL A 279 6.46 11.54 -16.08
CA VAL A 279 5.05 11.81 -16.39
C VAL A 279 4.42 12.70 -15.31
N CYS A 280 4.79 12.53 -14.04
CA CYS A 280 4.37 13.43 -12.96
C CYS A 280 4.80 14.87 -13.21
N LEU A 281 6.01 15.09 -13.72
CA LEU A 281 6.51 16.43 -14.03
C LEU A 281 5.81 17.03 -15.25
N GLN A 282 5.59 16.23 -16.30
CA GLN A 282 4.86 16.66 -17.50
C GLN A 282 3.41 17.06 -17.17
N GLU A 283 2.76 16.31 -16.30
CA GLU A 283 1.35 16.51 -15.92
C GLU A 283 1.20 17.38 -14.65
N TRP A 284 2.28 17.93 -14.11
CA TRP A 284 2.31 18.57 -12.79
C TRP A 284 1.32 19.72 -12.64
N ASP A 285 1.18 20.57 -13.66
CA ASP A 285 0.24 21.70 -13.61
C ASP A 285 -1.21 21.23 -13.48
N LYS A 286 -1.58 20.11 -14.14
CA LYS A 286 -2.91 19.51 -14.02
C LYS A 286 -3.06 18.85 -12.65
N ILE A 287 -2.05 18.09 -12.22
CA ILE A 287 -1.99 17.47 -10.89
C ILE A 287 -2.11 18.50 -9.78
N ARG A 288 -1.54 19.71 -9.92
CA ARG A 288 -1.59 20.80 -8.93
C ARG A 288 -2.86 21.63 -9.01
N ALA A 289 -3.46 21.79 -10.19
CA ALA A 289 -4.69 22.56 -10.38
C ALA A 289 -5.96 21.80 -9.97
N ALA A 290 -5.92 20.46 -9.93
CA ALA A 290 -7.07 19.64 -9.56
C ALA A 290 -7.70 20.07 -8.21
N PRO A 291 -9.03 20.16 -8.12
CA PRO A 291 -9.73 20.24 -6.83
C PRO A 291 -9.29 19.08 -5.94
N ARG A 292 -9.10 19.32 -4.64
CA ARG A 292 -8.75 18.26 -3.70
C ARG A 292 -9.17 18.56 -2.26
N PRO A 293 -9.43 17.51 -1.45
CA PRO A 293 -9.59 17.63 -0.01
C PRO A 293 -8.38 18.28 0.67
N LEU A 294 -8.60 18.95 1.81
CA LEU A 294 -7.54 19.61 2.57
C LEU A 294 -6.38 18.66 2.90
N ASP A 295 -6.70 17.39 3.19
CA ASP A 295 -5.74 16.37 3.59
C ASP A 295 -4.74 16.00 2.48
N LEU A 296 -5.08 16.17 1.19
CA LEU A 296 -4.19 15.84 0.07
C LEU A 296 -3.40 17.04 -0.45
N LYS A 297 -3.66 18.26 0.05
CA LYS A 297 -2.98 19.49 -0.42
C LYS A 297 -1.49 19.49 -0.17
N GLN A 298 -1.04 18.91 0.95
CA GLN A 298 0.38 18.89 1.28
C GLN A 298 1.17 17.92 0.38
N MET A 299 0.56 16.80 -0.04
CA MET A 299 1.25 15.79 -0.87
C MET A 299 1.68 16.34 -2.23
N VAL A 300 0.89 17.26 -2.78
CA VAL A 300 1.12 17.89 -4.08
C VAL A 300 1.65 19.32 -3.98
N ALA A 301 2.15 19.72 -2.80
CA ALA A 301 2.68 21.06 -2.60
C ALA A 301 3.88 21.30 -3.52
N GLN A 302 4.74 20.29 -3.69
CA GLN A 302 5.90 20.30 -4.56
C GLN A 302 6.08 18.92 -5.21
N PRO A 303 6.65 18.83 -6.43
CA PRO A 303 6.94 17.54 -7.06
C PRO A 303 7.78 16.62 -6.18
N ALA A 304 8.76 17.18 -5.48
CA ALA A 304 9.63 16.44 -4.56
C ALA A 304 8.86 15.81 -3.38
N THR A 305 7.80 16.46 -2.88
CA THR A 305 6.96 15.90 -1.82
C THR A 305 6.22 14.66 -2.32
N LEU A 306 5.62 14.74 -3.51
CA LEU A 306 4.89 13.62 -4.12
C LEU A 306 5.84 12.46 -4.46
N ASN A 307 6.99 12.76 -5.07
CA ASN A 307 8.05 11.78 -5.31
C ASN A 307 8.47 11.07 -4.02
N GLY A 308 8.57 11.81 -2.90
CA GLY A 308 8.84 11.25 -1.59
C GLY A 308 7.82 10.20 -1.11
N PHE A 309 6.59 10.19 -1.63
CA PHE A 309 5.65 9.10 -1.40
C PHE A 309 5.89 7.90 -2.34
N PHE A 310 6.23 8.14 -3.60
CA PHE A 310 6.51 7.09 -4.58
C PHE A 310 7.78 6.29 -4.27
N VAL A 311 8.76 6.90 -3.59
CA VAL A 311 10.00 6.20 -3.17
C VAL A 311 9.79 5.33 -1.91
N LYS A 312 8.67 5.50 -1.17
CA LYS A 312 8.42 4.77 0.09
C LYS A 312 8.43 3.24 -0.05
N PRO A 313 7.86 2.62 -1.11
CA PRO A 313 7.90 1.16 -1.26
C PRO A 313 9.32 0.59 -1.34
N PHE A 314 10.21 1.22 -2.12
CA PHE A 314 11.62 0.84 -2.15
C PHE A 314 12.28 1.02 -0.78
N GLN A 315 12.05 2.17 -0.14
CA GLN A 315 12.57 2.42 1.22
C GLN A 315 12.04 1.39 2.23
N ARG A 316 10.76 1.00 2.16
CA ARG A 316 10.19 0.02 3.07
C ARG A 316 10.78 -1.37 2.85
N LEU A 317 10.89 -1.79 1.59
CA LEU A 317 11.45 -3.09 1.23
C LEU A 317 12.90 -3.24 1.73
N THR A 318 13.72 -2.18 1.65
CA THR A 318 15.11 -2.18 2.17
C THR A 318 15.20 -2.19 3.70
N LYS A 319 14.13 -1.84 4.42
CA LYS A 319 14.12 -1.81 5.89
C LYS A 319 13.85 -3.18 6.52
N TYR A 320 13.04 -4.05 5.88
CA TYR A 320 12.72 -5.35 6.46
C TYR A 320 13.97 -6.19 6.79
N PRO A 321 14.99 -6.33 5.92
CA PRO A 321 16.21 -7.08 6.24
C PRO A 321 16.94 -6.53 7.47
N LEU A 322 16.95 -5.21 7.66
CA LEU A 322 17.61 -4.55 8.79
C LEU A 322 16.88 -4.87 10.10
N MET A 323 15.55 -4.73 10.11
CA MET A 323 14.72 -5.00 11.30
C MET A 323 14.74 -6.49 11.67
N LEU A 324 14.67 -7.38 10.68
CA LEU A 324 14.79 -8.82 10.87
C LEU A 324 16.18 -9.22 11.38
N SER A 325 17.25 -8.57 10.91
CA SER A 325 18.61 -8.80 11.40
C SER A 325 18.76 -8.38 12.87
N GLU A 326 18.14 -7.28 13.27
CA GLU A 326 18.08 -6.86 14.68
C GLU A 326 17.26 -7.83 15.52
N LEU A 327 16.10 -8.28 15.03
CA LEU A 327 15.24 -9.26 15.70
C LEU A 327 15.96 -10.60 15.89
N ARG A 328 16.72 -11.06 14.88
CA ARG A 328 17.54 -12.28 14.94
C ARG A 328 18.53 -12.22 16.09
N LYS A 329 19.19 -11.07 16.30
CA LYS A 329 20.13 -10.86 17.42
C LYS A 329 19.46 -10.93 18.80
N GLN A 330 18.15 -10.73 18.87
CA GLN A 330 17.35 -10.80 20.10
C GLN A 330 16.56 -12.12 20.22
N THR A 331 16.83 -13.12 19.36
CA THR A 331 16.15 -14.41 19.36
C THR A 331 17.14 -15.48 19.81
N GLU A 332 16.83 -16.26 20.85
CA GLU A 332 17.75 -17.30 21.36
C GLU A 332 17.59 -18.64 20.64
N ASP A 333 16.37 -18.95 20.20
CA ASP A 333 16.03 -20.19 19.50
C ASP A 333 16.69 -20.24 18.11
N VAL A 334 17.46 -21.31 17.86
CA VAL A 334 18.27 -21.50 16.65
C VAL A 334 17.39 -21.76 15.42
N ASP A 335 16.26 -22.45 15.57
CA ASP A 335 15.34 -22.72 14.48
C ASP A 335 14.67 -21.41 14.05
N LEU A 336 14.23 -20.60 15.02
CA LEU A 336 13.69 -19.26 14.74
C LEU A 336 14.73 -18.32 14.11
N GLN A 337 15.99 -18.35 14.56
CA GLN A 337 17.06 -17.58 13.92
C GLN A 337 17.30 -18.02 12.46
N THR A 338 17.17 -19.32 12.18
CA THR A 338 17.32 -19.88 10.83
C THR A 338 16.21 -19.39 9.92
N ASP A 339 14.96 -19.44 10.38
CA ASP A 339 13.82 -18.93 9.62
C ASP A 339 13.93 -17.42 9.40
N ILE A 340 14.36 -16.63 10.39
CA ILE A 340 14.59 -15.19 10.21
C ILE A 340 15.70 -14.94 9.17
N THR A 341 16.75 -15.77 9.15
CA THR A 341 17.83 -15.63 8.15
C THR A 341 17.31 -15.93 6.74
N ARG A 342 16.53 -17.00 6.57
CA ARG A 342 15.88 -17.32 5.29
C ARG A 342 14.93 -16.21 4.83
N ALA A 343 14.18 -15.60 5.75
CA ALA A 343 13.34 -14.45 5.44
C ALA A 343 14.15 -13.24 4.94
N ILE A 344 15.30 -12.96 5.56
CA ILE A 344 16.22 -11.90 5.11
C ILE A 344 16.70 -12.18 3.68
N ASP A 345 17.15 -13.41 3.40
CA ASP A 345 17.65 -13.80 2.08
C ASP A 345 16.55 -13.72 1.01
N SER A 346 15.33 -14.14 1.36
CA SER A 346 14.14 -14.04 0.51
C SER A 346 13.82 -12.59 0.11
N ILE A 347 13.77 -11.66 1.08
CA ILE A 347 13.53 -10.24 0.80
C ILE A 347 14.69 -9.62 0.02
N GLN A 348 15.93 -10.02 0.30
CA GLN A 348 17.09 -9.57 -0.46
C GLN A 348 17.00 -10.00 -1.92
N SER A 349 16.54 -11.21 -2.21
CA SER A 349 16.29 -11.67 -3.58
C SER A 349 15.24 -10.82 -4.30
N VAL A 350 14.20 -10.35 -3.60
CA VAL A 350 13.19 -9.44 -4.19
C VAL A 350 13.79 -8.06 -4.45
N LEU A 351 14.64 -7.55 -3.55
CA LEU A 351 15.37 -6.29 -3.74
C LEU A 351 16.30 -6.37 -4.96
N ASP A 352 17.04 -7.45 -5.11
CA ASP A 352 17.94 -7.67 -6.23
C ASP A 352 17.13 -7.74 -7.54
N SER A 353 16.00 -8.47 -7.53
CA SER A 353 15.08 -8.54 -8.69
C SER A 353 14.48 -7.17 -9.05
N ALA A 354 14.13 -6.35 -8.05
CA ALA A 354 13.63 -5.00 -8.28
C ALA A 354 14.71 -4.08 -8.87
N ASN A 355 15.95 -4.18 -8.39
CA ASN A 355 17.09 -3.43 -8.97
C ASN A 355 17.36 -3.87 -10.42
N ASP A 356 17.34 -5.17 -10.71
CA ASP A 356 17.49 -5.69 -12.06
C ASP A 356 16.36 -5.20 -12.99
N ALA A 357 15.13 -5.09 -12.47
CA ALA A 357 13.99 -4.54 -13.21
C ALA A 357 14.16 -3.03 -13.50
N ILE A 358 14.66 -2.25 -12.54
CA ILE A 358 15.03 -0.83 -12.74
C ILE A 358 16.08 -0.72 -13.86
N ASP A 359 17.16 -1.48 -13.77
CA ASP A 359 18.24 -1.47 -14.77
C ASP A 359 17.71 -1.84 -16.17
N LYS A 360 16.84 -2.85 -16.25
CA LYS A 360 16.19 -3.25 -17.49
C LYS A 360 15.31 -2.14 -18.06
N GLU A 361 14.56 -1.43 -17.22
CA GLU A 361 13.74 -0.30 -17.65
C GLU A 361 14.61 0.86 -18.16
N HIS A 362 15.71 1.19 -17.47
CA HIS A 362 16.68 2.18 -17.94
C HIS A 362 17.27 1.83 -19.30
N LEU A 363 17.63 0.56 -19.50
CA LEU A 363 18.17 0.08 -20.77
C LEU A 363 17.13 0.15 -21.90
N ALA A 364 15.86 -0.13 -21.61
CA ALA A 364 14.77 -0.01 -22.57
C ALA A 364 14.49 1.45 -22.97
N THR A 365 14.49 2.37 -22.01
CA THR A 365 14.35 3.82 -22.29
C THR A 365 15.52 4.32 -23.12
N ALA A 366 16.76 4.01 -22.72
CA ALA A 366 17.94 4.38 -23.47
C ALA A 366 17.92 3.81 -24.89
N PHE A 367 17.47 2.58 -25.08
CA PHE A 367 17.31 1.99 -26.41
C PHE A 367 16.33 2.79 -27.28
N THR A 368 15.21 3.22 -26.72
CA THR A 368 14.20 4.01 -27.44
C THR A 368 14.75 5.39 -27.83
N GLU A 369 15.40 6.09 -26.91
CA GLU A 369 16.06 7.38 -27.22
C GLU A 369 17.14 7.24 -28.29
N LEU A 370 17.85 6.12 -28.30
CA LEU A 370 18.89 5.86 -29.30
C LEU A 370 18.30 5.54 -30.67
N ASP A 371 17.20 4.79 -30.74
CA ASP A 371 16.49 4.55 -32.00
C ASP A 371 16.02 5.88 -32.62
N GLU A 372 15.48 6.78 -31.80
CA GLU A 372 15.02 8.11 -32.25
C GLU A 372 16.16 9.03 -32.70
N ARG A 373 17.34 8.94 -32.07
CA ARG A 373 18.47 9.85 -32.33
C ARG A 373 19.39 9.43 -33.47
N VAL A 374 19.32 8.19 -33.92
CA VAL A 374 20.23 7.64 -34.94
C VAL A 374 19.54 7.65 -36.30
N ASP A 375 19.85 8.67 -37.11
CA ASP A 375 19.27 8.87 -38.45
C ASP A 375 19.67 7.80 -39.50
N ASP A 376 20.84 7.18 -39.35
CA ASP A 376 21.36 6.18 -40.31
C ASP A 376 22.06 5.02 -39.58
N TRP A 377 21.31 3.94 -39.38
CA TRP A 377 21.81 2.67 -38.84
C TRP A 377 22.75 1.91 -39.78
N LYS A 378 23.18 2.50 -40.91
CA LYS A 378 24.13 1.92 -41.88
C LYS A 378 23.87 0.44 -42.14
N THR A 379 22.62 0.12 -42.51
CA THR A 379 22.08 -1.23 -42.81
C THR A 379 21.80 -2.18 -41.64
N LEU A 380 22.01 -1.77 -40.40
CA LEU A 380 21.68 -2.56 -39.22
C LEU A 380 20.22 -2.34 -38.79
N LYS A 381 19.51 -3.39 -38.38
CA LYS A 381 18.16 -3.25 -37.79
C LYS A 381 18.28 -3.23 -36.28
N ILE A 382 17.78 -2.19 -35.61
CA ILE A 382 17.91 -2.09 -34.16
C ILE A 382 17.28 -3.30 -33.44
N ASP A 383 16.16 -3.79 -33.98
CA ASP A 383 15.43 -5.00 -33.54
C ASP A 383 16.28 -6.27 -33.57
N SER A 384 17.35 -6.31 -34.37
CA SER A 384 18.23 -7.47 -34.50
C SER A 384 19.30 -7.55 -33.41
N PHE A 385 19.46 -6.51 -32.59
CA PHE A 385 20.50 -6.46 -31.55
C PHE A 385 20.12 -7.10 -30.22
N GLY A 386 18.89 -7.56 -30.07
CA GLY A 386 18.38 -8.09 -28.81
C GLY A 386 18.51 -7.09 -27.68
N ASN A 387 18.70 -7.55 -26.44
CA ASN A 387 18.67 -6.66 -25.28
C ASN A 387 19.94 -5.81 -25.20
N LEU A 388 19.76 -4.49 -25.04
CA LEU A 388 20.83 -3.57 -24.70
C LEU A 388 21.36 -3.94 -23.32
N LEU A 389 22.68 -4.10 -23.19
CA LEU A 389 23.34 -4.43 -21.93
C LEU A 389 24.00 -3.22 -21.30
N ARG A 390 24.53 -2.33 -22.13
CA ARG A 390 25.22 -1.13 -21.67
C ARG A 390 25.30 -0.11 -22.80
N PHE A 391 25.19 1.16 -22.42
CA PHE A 391 25.40 2.29 -23.31
C PHE A 391 26.30 3.33 -22.62
N GLY A 392 26.99 4.15 -23.41
CA GLY A 392 27.80 5.25 -22.92
C GLY A 392 28.37 6.09 -24.06
N THR A 393 28.63 7.36 -23.77
CA THR A 393 29.29 8.29 -24.69
C THR A 393 30.78 8.29 -24.42
N PHE A 394 31.58 8.06 -25.45
CA PHE A 394 33.03 8.06 -25.38
C PHE A 394 33.57 9.08 -26.38
N THR A 395 34.50 9.93 -25.94
CA THR A 395 35.24 10.80 -26.86
C THR A 395 36.29 9.96 -27.56
N VAL A 396 36.11 9.77 -28.87
CA VAL A 396 37.07 9.06 -29.72
C VAL A 396 37.95 10.09 -30.41
N LEU A 397 39.25 10.00 -30.14
CA LEU A 397 40.28 10.74 -30.86
C LEU A 397 40.57 10.01 -32.17
N LYS A 398 40.12 10.58 -33.29
CA LYS A 398 40.45 10.05 -34.60
C LYS A 398 41.69 10.78 -35.11
N GLY A 399 42.85 10.14 -35.01
CA GLY A 399 44.08 10.63 -35.62
C GLY A 399 44.07 10.33 -37.11
N ASP A 400 43.83 11.35 -37.94
CA ASP A 400 44.06 11.24 -39.38
C ASP A 400 44.92 12.43 -39.84
N ASN A 401 46.11 12.10 -40.35
CA ASN A 401 47.08 12.98 -41.01
C ASN A 401 47.09 14.47 -40.59
N GLY A 402 47.32 14.72 -39.28
CA GLY A 402 47.78 16.03 -38.79
C GLY A 402 46.72 16.99 -38.24
N LYS A 403 45.46 16.57 -38.06
CA LYS A 403 44.49 17.27 -37.20
C LYS A 403 43.76 16.28 -36.31
N ASP A 404 44.00 16.37 -35.00
CA ASP A 404 43.19 15.66 -34.02
C ASP A 404 41.77 16.24 -34.05
N SER A 405 40.80 15.44 -34.50
CA SER A 405 39.38 15.76 -34.34
C SER A 405 38.82 14.91 -33.20
N GLU A 406 38.44 15.56 -32.10
CA GLU A 406 37.61 14.94 -31.06
C GLU A 406 36.22 14.68 -31.64
N ARG A 407 35.75 13.43 -31.57
CA ARG A 407 34.38 13.07 -31.92
C ARG A 407 33.75 12.32 -30.77
N GLU A 408 32.61 12.80 -30.29
CA GLU A 408 31.77 12.00 -29.39
C GLU A 408 31.16 10.83 -30.17
N MET A 409 31.37 9.62 -29.68
CA MET A 409 30.80 8.39 -30.22
C MET A 409 30.07 7.66 -29.10
N CYS A 410 28.80 7.38 -29.31
CA CYS A 410 28.05 6.48 -28.44
C CYS A 410 28.43 5.04 -28.79
N THR A 411 28.67 4.24 -27.76
CA THR A 411 29.01 2.82 -27.90
C THR A 411 27.93 1.97 -27.25
N LEU A 412 27.40 1.02 -28.00
CA LEU A 412 26.40 0.05 -27.52
C LEU A 412 26.99 -1.34 -27.37
N PHE A 413 26.61 -2.00 -26.29
CA PHE A 413 26.81 -3.42 -26.06
C PHE A 413 25.44 -4.08 -26.02
N ALA A 414 25.18 -4.98 -26.97
CA ALA A 414 23.89 -5.68 -27.07
C ALA A 414 24.10 -7.17 -27.31
N LEU A 415 23.22 -8.00 -26.73
CA LEU A 415 23.21 -9.46 -26.93
C LEU A 415 22.20 -9.83 -28.02
N ASN A 416 22.69 -10.36 -29.13
CA ASN A 416 21.85 -10.94 -30.19
C ASN A 416 21.04 -12.14 -29.62
N PRO A 417 19.85 -12.51 -30.14
CA PRO A 417 19.05 -13.66 -29.65
C PRO A 417 19.72 -15.04 -29.72
N LEU A 418 20.95 -15.12 -30.19
CA LEU A 418 21.80 -16.31 -30.23
C LEU A 418 22.96 -16.26 -29.20
N GLU A 419 22.87 -15.38 -28.19
CA GLU A 419 23.90 -15.15 -27.15
C GLU A 419 25.29 -14.76 -27.69
N LYS A 420 25.37 -14.27 -28.93
CA LYS A 420 26.62 -13.77 -29.50
C LYS A 420 26.79 -12.30 -29.16
N PHE A 421 27.90 -11.99 -28.49
CA PHE A 421 28.35 -10.63 -28.22
C PHE A 421 28.54 -9.89 -29.55
N HIS A 422 27.77 -8.83 -29.80
CA HIS A 422 28.15 -7.86 -30.81
C HIS A 422 29.23 -6.96 -30.19
N GLY A 423 30.37 -6.84 -30.87
CA GLY A 423 31.41 -5.89 -30.47
C GLY A 423 30.86 -4.46 -30.42
N PRO A 424 31.61 -3.51 -29.82
CA PRO A 424 31.15 -2.13 -29.64
C PRO A 424 30.64 -1.53 -30.95
N ILE A 425 29.35 -1.19 -31.00
CA ILE A 425 28.75 -0.54 -32.16
C ILE A 425 28.90 0.95 -31.99
N HIS A 426 29.55 1.55 -32.98
CA HIS A 426 29.99 2.93 -32.99
C HIS A 426 29.13 3.73 -33.98
N TYR A 427 28.32 4.65 -33.50
CA TYR A 427 27.55 5.57 -34.35
C TYR A 427 27.78 7.02 -33.94
N HIS A 428 27.54 7.91 -34.91
CA HIS A 428 27.66 9.34 -34.72
C HIS A 428 26.34 9.89 -34.20
N LEU A 429 26.40 10.65 -33.12
CA LEU A 429 25.31 11.54 -32.75
C LEU A 429 25.33 12.73 -33.71
N PRO A 430 24.17 13.20 -34.22
CA PRO A 430 24.10 14.48 -34.91
C PRO A 430 24.60 15.58 -33.98
N ASN A 431 25.55 16.38 -34.44
CA ASN A 431 26.07 17.51 -33.67
C ASN A 431 25.02 18.64 -33.68
N PRO A 432 24.51 19.11 -32.52
CA PRO A 432 23.51 20.18 -32.49
C PRO A 432 24.04 21.54 -32.98
N TYR A 433 25.32 21.64 -33.37
CA TYR A 433 25.97 22.89 -33.80
C TYR A 433 26.39 22.95 -35.27
N TRP A 434 25.92 22.06 -36.14
CA TRP A 434 26.17 22.19 -37.59
C TRP A 434 24.89 21.95 -38.40
N ASN A 435 24.18 23.05 -38.66
CA ASN A 435 23.35 23.22 -39.86
C ASN A 435 24.24 23.58 -41.05
#